data_AF-A0A936MNU3-F1
#
_entry.id   AF-A0A936MNU3-F1
#
_cell.length_a   1.000
_cell.length_b   1.000
_cell.length_c   1.000
_cell.angle_alpha   90.00
_cell.angle_beta   90.00
_cell.angle_gamma   90.00
#
_symmetry.space_group_name_H-M   'P 1'
#
loop_
_entity.id
_entity.type
_entity.pdbx_description
1 polymer ?
#
loop_
_entity_poly.entity_id
_entity_poly.type
_entity_poly.pdbx_seq_one_letter_code
_entity_poly.pdbx_strand_id
1 'polypeptide(L)'
;MPADHTPQAVLAELAGHPRGDELARLVHAVAFTCADERKITLPEGVQDAAAQLSLSTKDADTSFGNVITALEPGSPTRARPETRALLSALLARGVALSLPDGADAERRVVDALVWVAAHTSIDALASIDTALGAKADGLWRQTAALIRRIEAGDASIGRAGALVAAAALASSNSPVAHEEAKSLGTETRDPVIGALLANAARSGEGASASGEMIAAPRGPVALVLMAITGLLVIVPLARMAGRLFLRYRSPAELRVSPTSLTVIAKTELLGRTVREREIVVPLDQLSSVARDVRYPRLALYAGLFALALGSYVGVSLFVDGARAGSPDLLGMGALIVAVGVALDFALTNLMPVGRGRCRVLITPSKGGALAIGDVDPKLADAALQRLVPSS
;
A
#
# COMPACT_ATOMS: atom_id res chain seq x y z
N MET A 1 0.08 -21.18 -13.04
CA MET A 1 0.43 -20.00 -12.22
C MET A 1 0.77 -20.51 -10.84
N PRO A 2 1.85 -20.04 -10.20
CA PRO A 2 2.11 -20.39 -8.80
C PRO A 2 0.89 -20.01 -7.96
N ALA A 3 0.49 -20.88 -7.02
CA ALA A 3 -0.61 -20.58 -6.13
C ALA A 3 -0.24 -19.38 -5.25
N ASP A 4 -1.21 -18.51 -4.99
CA ASP A 4 -1.01 -17.37 -4.10
C ASP A 4 -0.96 -17.89 -2.66
N HIS A 5 0.20 -17.76 -2.01
CA HIS A 5 0.44 -18.24 -0.65
C HIS A 5 0.28 -17.14 0.41
N THR A 6 -0.34 -16.02 0.05
CA THR A 6 -0.63 -14.96 1.01
C THR A 6 -1.61 -15.43 2.08
N PRO A 7 -1.51 -14.93 3.33
CA PRO A 7 -2.47 -15.24 4.39
C PRO A 7 -3.93 -14.99 3.97
N GLN A 8 -4.18 -13.95 3.16
CA GLN A 8 -5.51 -13.64 2.62
C GLN A 8 -6.04 -14.75 1.72
N ALA A 9 -5.23 -15.26 0.79
CA ALA A 9 -5.64 -16.31 -0.14
C ALA A 9 -5.96 -17.62 0.61
N VAL A 10 -5.09 -18.01 1.55
CA VAL A 10 -5.29 -19.20 2.38
C VAL A 10 -6.56 -19.09 3.23
N LEU A 11 -6.76 -17.96 3.92
CA LEU A 11 -7.96 -17.75 4.73
C LEU A 11 -9.25 -17.70 3.90
N ALA A 12 -9.20 -17.15 2.68
CA ALA A 12 -10.32 -17.15 1.76
C ALA A 12 -10.71 -18.57 1.30
N GLU A 13 -9.74 -19.43 0.99
CA GLU A 13 -10.00 -20.85 0.71
C GLU A 13 -10.61 -21.55 1.92
N LEU A 14 -10.01 -21.37 3.10
CA LEU A 14 -10.49 -21.99 4.34
C LEU A 14 -11.91 -21.52 4.71
N ALA A 15 -12.31 -20.31 4.32
CA ALA A 15 -13.69 -19.83 4.52
C ALA A 15 -14.70 -20.58 3.64
N GLY A 16 -14.28 -21.10 2.49
CA GLY A 16 -15.11 -21.96 1.63
C GLY A 16 -15.01 -23.45 1.96
N HIS A 17 -14.05 -23.86 2.80
CA HIS A 17 -13.82 -25.27 3.13
C HIS A 17 -14.88 -25.80 4.12
N PRO A 18 -15.59 -26.91 3.82
CA PRO A 18 -16.71 -27.41 4.64
C PRO A 18 -16.36 -27.71 6.11
N ARG A 19 -15.09 -28.03 6.38
CA ARG A 19 -14.55 -28.38 7.71
C ARG A 19 -13.48 -27.40 8.19
N GLY A 20 -13.45 -26.19 7.61
CA GLY A 20 -12.37 -25.21 7.84
C GLY A 20 -12.24 -24.78 9.30
N ASP A 21 -13.36 -24.65 10.03
CA ASP A 21 -13.34 -24.26 11.44
C ASP A 21 -12.85 -25.39 12.36
N GLU A 22 -13.23 -26.63 12.09
CA GLU A 22 -12.74 -27.79 12.84
C GLU A 22 -11.24 -28.00 12.61
N LEU A 23 -10.75 -27.82 11.39
CA LEU A 23 -9.32 -27.85 11.10
C LEU A 23 -8.56 -26.74 11.85
N ALA A 24 -9.13 -25.53 11.93
CA ALA A 24 -8.54 -24.43 12.67
C ALA A 24 -8.48 -24.72 14.18
N ARG A 25 -9.55 -25.32 14.74
CA ARG A 25 -9.57 -25.78 16.15
C ARG A 25 -8.56 -26.89 16.40
N LEU A 26 -8.38 -27.83 15.48
CA LEU A 26 -7.38 -28.88 15.58
C LEU A 26 -5.96 -28.30 15.65
N VAL A 27 -5.60 -27.43 14.70
CA VAL A 27 -4.27 -26.79 14.66
C VAL A 27 -4.06 -25.94 15.91
N HIS A 28 -5.07 -25.20 16.36
CA HIS A 28 -5.02 -24.42 17.60
C HIS A 28 -4.75 -25.31 18.81
N ALA A 29 -5.52 -26.38 19.00
CA ALA A 29 -5.34 -27.30 20.11
C ALA A 29 -3.94 -27.92 20.12
N VAL A 30 -3.48 -28.44 18.97
CA VAL A 30 -2.14 -29.06 18.85
C VAL A 30 -1.02 -28.05 19.15
N ALA A 31 -1.09 -26.84 18.60
CA ALA A 31 -0.08 -25.81 18.81
C ALA A 31 -0.04 -25.32 20.27
N PHE A 32 -1.19 -25.15 20.92
CA PHE A 32 -1.25 -24.73 22.31
C PHE A 32 -0.79 -25.83 23.26
N THR A 33 -1.11 -27.10 22.99
CA THR A 33 -0.53 -28.23 23.74
C THR A 33 1.00 -28.23 23.64
N CYS A 34 1.58 -27.97 22.46
CA CYS A 34 3.04 -27.81 22.33
C CYS A 34 3.59 -26.69 23.23
N ALA A 35 2.90 -25.55 23.26
CA ALA A 35 3.31 -24.39 24.05
C ALA A 35 3.25 -24.66 25.56
N ASP A 36 2.16 -25.29 26.01
CA ASP A 36 1.93 -25.61 27.42
C ASP A 36 2.94 -26.66 27.92
N GLU A 37 3.20 -27.70 27.11
CA GLU A 37 4.17 -28.76 27.44
C GLU A 37 5.63 -28.39 27.11
N ARG A 38 5.85 -27.23 26.48
CA ARG A 38 7.16 -26.77 25.98
C ARG A 38 7.87 -27.79 25.07
N LYS A 39 7.11 -28.53 24.25
CA LYS A 39 7.63 -29.54 23.31
C LYS A 39 7.89 -28.97 21.92
N ILE A 40 9.16 -29.01 21.50
CA ILE A 40 9.61 -28.56 20.15
C ILE A 40 8.98 -29.44 19.06
N THR A 41 8.80 -30.72 19.35
CA THR A 41 8.10 -31.66 18.47
C THR A 41 6.60 -31.60 18.71
N LEU A 42 5.81 -31.65 17.62
CA LEU A 42 4.36 -31.78 17.73
C LEU A 42 3.99 -33.06 18.51
N PRO A 43 2.92 -33.03 19.33
CA PRO A 43 2.54 -34.15 20.15
C PRO A 43 2.19 -35.38 19.31
N GLU A 44 2.56 -36.55 19.82
CA GLU A 44 1.96 -37.81 19.41
C GLU A 44 0.46 -37.76 19.80
N GLY A 45 -0.45 -38.16 18.90
CA GLY A 45 -1.90 -38.09 19.15
C GLY A 45 -2.69 -37.09 18.29
N VAL A 46 -2.09 -36.53 17.23
CA VAL A 46 -2.81 -35.68 16.25
C VAL A 46 -4.03 -36.40 15.66
N GLN A 47 -3.92 -37.71 15.39
CA GLN A 47 -5.03 -38.52 14.86
C GLN A 47 -6.17 -38.65 15.87
N ASP A 48 -5.86 -38.80 17.16
CA ASP A 48 -6.87 -38.88 18.23
C ASP A 48 -7.57 -37.52 18.40
N ALA A 49 -6.81 -36.43 18.38
CA ALA A 49 -7.38 -35.07 18.40
C ALA A 49 -8.26 -34.78 17.17
N ALA A 50 -7.88 -35.26 15.99
CA ALA A 50 -8.69 -35.17 14.78
C ALA A 50 -9.98 -36.01 14.90
N ALA A 51 -9.88 -37.23 15.43
CA ALA A 51 -11.03 -38.11 15.65
C ALA A 51 -12.05 -37.51 16.64
N GLN A 52 -11.58 -36.83 17.69
CA GLN A 52 -12.46 -36.10 18.63
C GLN A 52 -13.28 -34.98 17.95
N LEU A 53 -12.77 -34.41 16.86
CA LEU A 53 -13.45 -33.41 16.05
C LEU A 53 -14.22 -34.01 14.86
N SER A 54 -14.32 -35.35 14.78
CA SER A 54 -14.90 -36.07 13.65
C SER A 54 -14.25 -35.66 12.32
N LEU A 55 -12.92 -35.55 12.30
CA LEU A 55 -12.15 -35.25 11.10
C LEU A 55 -11.43 -36.51 10.60
N SER A 56 -11.64 -36.85 9.33
CA SER A 56 -10.84 -37.85 8.63
C SER A 56 -9.69 -37.19 7.87
N THR A 57 -8.71 -37.99 7.43
CA THR A 57 -7.63 -37.49 6.56
C THR A 57 -8.17 -36.85 5.29
N LYS A 58 -9.26 -37.35 4.71
CA LYS A 58 -9.87 -36.76 3.50
C LYS A 58 -10.49 -35.39 3.75
N ASP A 59 -11.00 -35.17 4.96
CA ASP A 59 -11.58 -33.87 5.36
C ASP A 59 -10.50 -32.80 5.57
N ALA A 60 -9.23 -33.21 5.62
CA ALA A 60 -8.09 -32.32 5.83
C ALA A 60 -7.37 -31.93 4.53
N ASP A 61 -7.86 -32.36 3.36
CA ASP A 61 -7.27 -32.03 2.06
C ASP A 61 -7.65 -30.61 1.62
N THR A 62 -6.64 -29.77 1.41
CA THR A 62 -6.77 -28.42 0.86
C THR A 62 -5.90 -28.27 -0.38
N SER A 63 -6.03 -27.16 -1.12
CA SER A 63 -5.14 -26.86 -2.24
C SER A 63 -3.67 -26.65 -1.80
N PHE A 64 -3.47 -26.30 -0.52
CA PHE A 64 -2.16 -26.09 0.10
C PHE A 64 -1.60 -27.35 0.78
N GLY A 65 -2.31 -28.48 0.72
CA GLY A 65 -1.90 -29.76 1.28
C GLY A 65 -2.84 -30.32 2.35
N ASN A 66 -2.47 -31.47 2.92
CA ASN A 66 -3.25 -32.14 3.95
C ASN A 66 -2.85 -31.67 5.35
N VAL A 67 -3.79 -31.09 6.10
CA VAL A 67 -3.52 -30.51 7.43
C VAL A 67 -3.10 -31.57 8.45
N ILE A 68 -3.78 -32.72 8.48
CA ILE A 68 -3.50 -33.79 9.46
C ILE A 68 -2.10 -34.37 9.20
N THR A 69 -1.80 -34.69 7.94
CA THR A 69 -0.46 -35.18 7.56
C THR A 69 0.64 -34.15 7.84
N ALA A 70 0.35 -32.85 7.74
CA ALA A 70 1.33 -31.81 8.07
C ALA A 70 1.64 -31.71 9.58
N LEU A 71 0.65 -32.01 10.43
CA LEU A 71 0.78 -32.03 11.88
C LEU A 71 1.46 -33.30 12.41
N GLU A 72 1.52 -34.39 11.64
CA GLU A 72 2.18 -35.62 12.06
C GLU A 72 3.69 -35.41 12.34
N PRO A 73 4.22 -35.96 13.45
CA PRO A 73 5.64 -35.86 13.79
C PRO A 73 6.55 -36.32 12.64
N GLY A 74 7.58 -35.52 12.32
CA GLY A 74 8.55 -35.86 11.27
C GLY A 74 8.03 -35.73 9.83
N SER A 75 6.80 -35.25 9.61
CA SER A 75 6.25 -35.13 8.28
C SER A 75 7.06 -34.18 7.37
N PRO A 76 7.53 -34.65 6.19
CA PRO A 76 8.31 -33.81 5.27
C PRO A 76 7.44 -32.75 4.59
N THR A 77 6.11 -32.90 4.58
CA THR A 77 5.20 -31.91 4.00
C THR A 77 5.18 -30.62 4.81
N ARG A 78 5.51 -30.68 6.10
CA ARG A 78 5.54 -29.52 7.00
C ARG A 78 6.58 -28.48 6.61
N ALA A 79 7.71 -28.90 6.04
CA ALA A 79 8.77 -27.99 5.61
C ALA A 79 8.40 -27.17 4.37
N ARG A 80 7.36 -27.58 3.63
CA ARG A 80 6.93 -26.90 2.40
C ARG A 80 6.36 -25.51 2.72
N PRO A 81 6.71 -24.46 1.96
CA PRO A 81 6.21 -23.11 2.20
C PRO A 81 4.67 -23.01 2.25
N GLU A 82 3.99 -23.75 1.37
CA GLU A 82 2.54 -23.74 1.23
C GLU A 82 1.85 -24.31 2.48
N THR A 83 2.37 -25.43 2.98
CA THR A 83 1.89 -26.07 4.22
C THR A 83 2.15 -25.17 5.43
N ARG A 84 3.28 -24.46 5.49
CA ARG A 84 3.55 -23.53 6.59
C ARG A 84 2.58 -22.35 6.58
N ALA A 85 2.27 -21.80 5.40
CA ALA A 85 1.26 -20.76 5.26
C ALA A 85 -0.13 -21.27 5.70
N LEU A 86 -0.49 -22.50 5.31
CA LEU A 86 -1.73 -23.17 5.72
C LEU A 86 -1.84 -23.31 7.24
N LEU A 87 -0.84 -23.90 7.90
CA LEU A 87 -0.84 -24.09 9.36
C LEU A 87 -0.86 -22.76 10.11
N SER A 88 -0.13 -21.76 9.61
CA SER A 88 -0.10 -20.42 10.19
C SER A 88 -1.46 -19.71 10.11
N ALA A 89 -2.13 -19.79 8.95
CA ALA A 89 -3.47 -19.24 8.76
C ALA A 89 -4.53 -19.98 9.61
N LEU A 90 -4.47 -21.31 9.68
CA LEU A 90 -5.37 -22.11 10.51
C LEU A 90 -5.19 -21.81 12.00
N LEU A 91 -3.96 -21.66 12.47
CA LEU A 91 -3.68 -21.28 13.86
C LEU A 91 -4.25 -19.88 14.17
N ALA A 92 -4.02 -18.89 13.31
CA ALA A 92 -4.58 -17.55 13.46
C ALA A 92 -6.13 -17.55 13.45
N ARG A 93 -6.75 -18.34 12.56
CA ARG A 93 -8.21 -18.55 12.54
C ARG A 93 -8.71 -19.24 13.82
N GLY A 94 -7.97 -20.21 14.34
CA GLY A 94 -8.31 -20.89 15.59
C GLY A 94 -8.36 -19.94 16.78
N VAL A 95 -7.40 -19.00 16.85
CA VAL A 95 -7.42 -17.90 17.82
C VAL A 95 -8.62 -16.98 17.59
N ALA A 96 -8.97 -16.66 16.34
CA ALA A 96 -10.15 -15.84 16.02
C ALA A 96 -11.48 -16.52 16.44
N LEU A 97 -11.57 -17.84 16.33
CA LEU A 97 -12.73 -18.63 16.76
C LEU A 97 -12.85 -18.71 18.29
N SER A 98 -11.74 -18.63 19.00
CA SER A 98 -11.67 -18.66 20.47
C SER A 98 -11.04 -17.37 20.98
N LEU A 99 -11.62 -16.22 20.58
CA LEU A 99 -11.05 -14.91 20.86
C LEU A 99 -10.83 -14.74 22.37
N PRO A 100 -9.59 -14.46 22.82
CA PRO A 100 -9.34 -14.23 24.24
C PRO A 100 -10.05 -12.96 24.69
N ASP A 101 -10.70 -13.03 25.86
CA ASP A 101 -11.36 -11.88 26.48
C ASP A 101 -10.55 -11.40 27.70
N GLY A 102 -10.14 -10.14 27.65
CA GLY A 102 -9.34 -9.49 28.68
C GLY A 102 -7.81 -9.70 28.56
N ALA A 103 -7.07 -8.77 29.16
CA ALA A 103 -5.63 -8.66 29.03
C ALA A 103 -4.86 -9.92 29.48
N ASP A 104 -5.34 -10.62 30.51
CA ASP A 104 -4.68 -11.85 31.00
C ASP A 104 -4.86 -13.03 30.05
N ALA A 105 -6.03 -13.15 29.40
CA ALA A 105 -6.27 -14.17 28.39
C ALA A 105 -5.46 -13.89 27.12
N GLU A 106 -5.47 -12.63 26.66
CA GLU A 106 -4.66 -12.15 25.54
C GLU A 106 -3.16 -12.41 25.80
N ARG A 107 -2.69 -12.14 27.02
CA ARG A 107 -1.30 -12.40 27.42
C ARG A 107 -0.93 -13.86 27.29
N ARG A 108 -1.76 -14.78 27.80
CA ARG A 108 -1.50 -16.23 27.70
C ARG A 108 -1.47 -16.70 26.24
N VAL A 109 -2.37 -16.18 25.41
CA VAL A 109 -2.39 -16.47 23.97
C VAL A 109 -1.11 -15.97 23.29
N VAL A 110 -0.69 -14.73 23.53
CA VAL A 110 0.54 -14.18 22.97
C VAL A 110 1.77 -14.99 23.41
N ASP A 111 1.87 -15.32 24.69
CA ASP A 111 2.98 -16.12 25.23
C ASP A 111 3.06 -17.49 24.53
N ALA A 112 1.91 -18.13 24.29
CA ALA A 112 1.84 -19.39 23.56
C ALA A 112 2.24 -19.22 22.08
N LEU A 113 1.68 -18.23 21.38
CA LEU A 113 1.96 -18.00 19.96
C LEU A 113 3.42 -17.65 19.69
N VAL A 114 4.02 -16.76 20.50
CA VAL A 114 5.44 -16.39 20.39
C VAL A 114 6.33 -17.59 20.71
N TRP A 115 5.95 -18.42 21.69
CA TRP A 115 6.70 -19.63 21.97
C TRP A 115 6.66 -20.63 20.79
N VAL A 116 5.46 -20.87 20.22
CA VAL A 116 5.28 -21.78 19.08
C VAL A 116 6.07 -21.29 17.87
N ALA A 117 6.00 -19.99 17.55
CA ALA A 117 6.75 -19.41 16.44
C ALA A 117 8.27 -19.45 16.66
N ALA A 118 8.74 -19.33 17.91
CA ALA A 118 10.18 -19.38 18.22
C ALA A 118 10.76 -20.81 18.25
N HIS A 119 9.94 -21.84 18.49
CA HIS A 119 10.42 -23.22 18.70
C HIS A 119 9.88 -24.23 17.68
N THR A 120 8.96 -23.84 16.80
CA THR A 120 8.38 -24.72 15.78
C THR A 120 8.42 -24.05 14.41
N SER A 121 7.93 -24.74 13.38
CA SER A 121 7.81 -24.19 12.02
C SER A 121 6.47 -23.47 11.77
N ILE A 122 5.62 -23.33 12.80
CA ILE A 122 4.28 -22.75 12.70
C ILE A 122 4.34 -21.33 13.28
N ASP A 123 3.95 -20.32 12.50
CA ASP A 123 3.94 -18.93 12.94
C ASP A 123 2.61 -18.24 12.58
N ALA A 124 1.70 -18.17 13.56
CA ALA A 124 0.42 -17.50 13.35
C ALA A 124 0.52 -15.97 13.30
N LEU A 125 1.60 -15.38 13.82
CA LEU A 125 1.67 -13.92 14.02
C LEU A 125 1.57 -13.18 12.67
N ALA A 126 2.13 -13.76 11.60
CA ALA A 126 2.02 -13.23 10.23
C ALA A 126 0.58 -13.22 9.67
N SER A 127 -0.34 -13.99 10.26
CA SER A 127 -1.72 -14.15 9.78
C SER A 127 -2.77 -13.53 10.73
N ILE A 128 -2.38 -13.06 11.92
CA ILE A 128 -3.30 -12.51 12.93
C ILE A 128 -4.10 -11.33 12.41
N ASP A 129 -3.46 -10.36 11.76
CA ASP A 129 -4.15 -9.16 11.26
C ASP A 129 -5.26 -9.52 10.27
N THR A 130 -4.98 -10.47 9.39
CA THR A 130 -5.95 -10.91 8.38
C THR A 130 -7.10 -11.69 9.02
N ALA A 131 -6.81 -12.51 10.03
CA ALA A 131 -7.81 -13.36 10.69
C ALA A 131 -8.71 -12.59 11.68
N LEU A 132 -8.15 -11.64 12.44
CA LEU A 132 -8.86 -10.93 13.51
C LEU A 132 -9.25 -9.49 13.15
N GLY A 133 -8.58 -8.85 12.19
CA GLY A 133 -8.76 -7.43 11.89
C GLY A 133 -8.51 -6.56 13.13
N ALA A 134 -9.40 -5.60 13.40
CA ALA A 134 -9.29 -4.71 14.55
C ALA A 134 -9.35 -5.43 15.91
N LYS A 135 -9.84 -6.68 15.97
CA LYS A 135 -9.85 -7.47 17.22
C LYS A 135 -8.44 -7.93 17.63
N ALA A 136 -7.43 -7.77 16.78
CA ALA A 136 -6.05 -8.11 17.08
C ALA A 136 -5.35 -7.08 18.01
N ASP A 137 -5.93 -5.90 18.20
CA ASP A 137 -5.28 -4.78 18.91
C ASP A 137 -4.82 -5.15 20.33
N GLY A 138 -5.63 -5.93 21.06
CA GLY A 138 -5.27 -6.42 22.39
C GLY A 138 -4.05 -7.35 22.37
N LEU A 139 -4.00 -8.26 21.39
CA LEU A 139 -2.86 -9.16 21.19
C LEU A 139 -1.58 -8.37 20.86
N TRP A 140 -1.65 -7.33 20.02
CA TRP A 140 -0.46 -6.53 19.70
C TRP A 140 0.09 -5.76 20.91
N ARG A 141 -0.79 -5.20 21.75
CA ARG A 141 -0.37 -4.58 23.02
C ARG A 141 0.27 -5.61 23.96
N GLN A 142 -0.29 -6.82 24.05
CA GLN A 142 0.31 -7.88 24.86
C GLN A 142 1.63 -8.41 24.28
N THR A 143 1.80 -8.44 22.95
CA THR A 143 3.07 -8.75 22.29
C THR A 143 4.15 -7.74 22.66
N ALA A 144 3.82 -6.45 22.66
CA ALA A 144 4.73 -5.41 23.10
C ALA A 144 5.06 -5.51 24.60
N ALA A 145 4.05 -5.76 25.43
CA ALA A 145 4.24 -5.99 26.87
C ALA A 145 5.11 -7.23 27.15
N LEU A 146 5.00 -8.29 26.35
CA LEU A 146 5.86 -9.48 26.46
C LEU A 146 7.33 -9.12 26.22
N ILE A 147 7.65 -8.32 25.20
CA ILE A 147 9.04 -7.88 24.94
C ILE A 147 9.60 -7.14 26.17
N ARG A 148 8.82 -6.22 26.76
CA ARG A 148 9.21 -5.51 27.99
C ARG A 148 9.48 -6.48 29.16
N ARG A 149 8.63 -7.49 29.35
CA ARG A 149 8.83 -8.52 30.39
C ARG A 149 10.07 -9.37 30.14
N ILE A 150 10.37 -9.71 28.88
CA ILE A 150 11.59 -10.47 28.53
C ILE A 150 12.83 -9.65 28.85
N GLU A 151 12.86 -8.35 28.53
CA GLU A 151 13.99 -7.48 28.87
C GLU A 151 14.15 -7.24 30.38
N ALA A 152 13.05 -7.27 31.13
CA ALA A 152 13.07 -7.23 32.59
C ALA A 152 13.53 -8.54 33.24
N GLY A 153 13.51 -9.66 32.49
CA GLY A 153 13.81 -11.00 33.01
C GLY A 153 12.63 -11.69 33.68
N ASP A 154 11.41 -11.18 33.51
CA ASP A 154 10.19 -11.66 34.17
C ASP A 154 9.38 -12.67 33.32
N ALA A 155 9.81 -12.94 32.08
CA ALA A 155 9.11 -13.85 31.17
C ALA A 155 9.81 -15.22 31.07
N SER A 156 9.01 -16.27 30.91
CA SER A 156 9.54 -17.64 30.67
C SER A 156 10.12 -17.83 29.27
N ILE A 157 9.91 -16.86 28.38
CA ILE A 157 10.37 -16.89 26.99
C ILE A 157 11.69 -16.11 26.92
N GLY A 158 12.71 -16.71 26.31
CA GLY A 158 14.01 -16.06 26.16
C GLY A 158 14.08 -15.04 25.04
N ARG A 159 15.30 -14.57 24.77
CA ARG A 159 15.63 -13.60 23.71
C ARG A 159 15.09 -13.99 22.32
N ALA A 160 15.08 -15.28 21.98
CA ALA A 160 14.56 -15.75 20.69
C ALA A 160 13.08 -15.37 20.49
N GLY A 161 12.25 -15.49 21.53
CA GLY A 161 10.85 -15.07 21.44
C GLY A 161 10.69 -13.55 21.38
N ALA A 162 11.57 -12.78 22.03
CA ALA A 162 11.56 -11.32 21.88
C ALA A 162 11.88 -10.88 20.44
N LEU A 163 12.81 -11.56 19.75
CA LEU A 163 13.11 -11.31 18.33
C LEU A 163 11.92 -11.65 17.43
N VAL A 164 11.25 -12.77 17.67
CA VAL A 164 10.03 -13.17 16.94
C VAL A 164 8.90 -12.18 17.17
N ALA A 165 8.64 -11.80 18.42
CA ALA A 165 7.62 -10.81 18.78
C ALA A 165 7.91 -9.44 18.15
N ALA A 166 9.17 -9.00 18.15
CA ALA A 166 9.58 -7.74 17.53
C ALA A 166 9.43 -7.78 16.01
N ALA A 167 9.80 -8.88 15.36
CA ALA A 167 9.60 -9.07 13.93
C ALA A 167 8.10 -9.09 13.56
N ALA A 168 7.26 -9.73 14.38
CA ALA A 168 5.82 -9.76 14.19
C ALA A 168 5.18 -8.37 14.29
N LEU A 169 5.49 -7.63 15.36
CA LEU A 169 5.08 -6.22 15.50
C LEU A 169 5.56 -5.39 14.30
N ALA A 170 6.77 -5.68 13.81
CA ALA A 170 7.35 -4.96 12.69
C ALA A 170 6.65 -5.20 11.35
N SER A 171 6.14 -6.41 11.15
CA SER A 171 5.46 -6.84 9.92
C SER A 171 3.95 -6.63 9.92
N SER A 172 3.36 -6.35 11.09
CA SER A 172 1.92 -6.15 11.22
C SER A 172 1.45 -4.91 10.46
N ASN A 173 0.24 -4.95 9.93
CA ASN A 173 -0.44 -3.81 9.32
C ASN A 173 -1.36 -3.07 10.32
N SER A 174 -1.44 -3.52 11.57
CA SER A 174 -2.26 -2.87 12.59
C SER A 174 -1.61 -1.53 13.02
N PRO A 175 -2.38 -0.43 13.08
CA PRO A 175 -1.86 0.84 13.59
C PRO A 175 -1.39 0.73 15.04
N VAL A 176 -2.03 -0.13 15.85
CA VAL A 176 -1.64 -0.37 17.25
C VAL A 176 -0.29 -1.07 17.32
N ALA A 177 -0.03 -2.05 16.45
CA ALA A 177 1.27 -2.71 16.38
C ALA A 177 2.39 -1.71 16.01
N HIS A 178 2.15 -0.80 15.08
CA HIS A 178 3.11 0.24 14.70
C HIS A 178 3.36 1.26 15.83
N GLU A 179 2.32 1.68 16.54
CA GLU A 179 2.45 2.57 17.71
C GLU A 179 3.30 1.91 18.80
N GLU A 180 2.99 0.67 19.15
CA GLU A 180 3.76 -0.09 20.15
C GLU A 180 5.20 -0.36 19.69
N ALA A 181 5.41 -0.70 18.41
CA ALA A 181 6.75 -0.89 17.85
C ALA A 181 7.59 0.38 17.95
N LYS A 182 6.98 1.54 17.69
CA LYS A 182 7.63 2.86 17.82
C LYS A 182 7.99 3.18 19.27
N SER A 183 7.07 2.94 20.21
CA SER A 183 7.33 3.13 21.66
C SER A 183 8.49 2.25 22.11
N LEU A 184 8.40 0.95 21.82
CA LEU A 184 9.43 -0.03 22.17
C LEU A 184 10.79 0.27 21.54
N GLY A 185 10.82 0.78 20.31
CA GLY A 185 12.06 1.15 19.65
C GLY A 185 12.88 2.22 20.40
N THR A 186 12.24 2.99 21.28
CA THR A 186 12.92 3.98 22.16
C THR A 186 13.25 3.45 23.55
N GLU A 187 12.57 2.39 23.99
CA GLU A 187 12.69 1.81 25.34
C GLU A 187 13.67 0.63 25.39
N THR A 188 13.78 -0.13 24.30
CA THR A 188 14.50 -1.40 24.23
C THR A 188 16.01 -1.23 24.45
N ARG A 189 16.60 -2.17 25.20
CA ARG A 189 18.05 -2.20 25.48
C ARG A 189 18.80 -3.10 24.50
N ASP A 190 18.12 -4.07 23.88
CA ASP A 190 18.73 -4.95 22.90
C ASP A 190 18.83 -4.24 21.53
N PRO A 191 20.05 -4.00 21.01
CA PRO A 191 20.23 -3.26 19.76
C PRO A 191 19.62 -3.99 18.55
N VAL A 192 19.49 -5.32 18.58
CA VAL A 192 18.88 -6.10 17.48
C VAL A 192 17.37 -5.92 17.48
N ILE A 193 16.74 -5.95 18.65
CA ILE A 193 15.30 -5.66 18.80
C ILE A 193 15.03 -4.23 18.36
N GLY A 194 15.83 -3.26 18.83
CA GLY A 194 15.75 -1.87 18.41
C GLY A 194 15.88 -1.69 16.90
N ALA A 195 16.80 -2.40 16.24
CA ALA A 195 16.95 -2.36 14.79
C ALA A 195 15.75 -2.95 14.03
N LEU A 196 15.18 -4.07 14.51
CA LEU A 196 13.97 -4.67 13.92
C LEU A 196 12.77 -3.73 14.02
N LEU A 197 12.55 -3.14 15.20
CA LEU A 197 11.46 -2.20 15.44
C LEU A 197 11.67 -0.86 14.71
N ALA A 198 12.90 -0.37 14.58
CA ALA A 198 13.21 0.80 13.78
C ALA A 198 12.94 0.57 12.28
N ASN A 199 13.23 -0.64 11.78
CA ASN A 199 12.86 -1.02 10.42
C ASN A 199 11.34 -1.11 10.25
N ALA A 200 10.58 -1.52 11.27
CA ALA A 200 9.12 -1.44 11.28
C ALA A 200 8.63 -0.01 11.06
N ALA A 201 9.13 0.92 11.87
CA ALA A 201 8.74 2.32 11.79
C ALA A 201 9.03 2.89 10.39
N ARG A 202 10.13 2.46 9.75
CA ARG A 202 10.48 2.86 8.38
C ARG A 202 9.61 2.19 7.32
N SER A 203 9.22 0.92 7.52
CA SER A 203 8.46 0.09 6.57
C SER A 203 6.96 0.35 6.62
N GLY A 204 6.38 0.51 7.82
CA GLY A 204 4.99 0.90 8.03
C GLY A 204 4.72 2.34 7.60
N GLU A 205 5.74 3.20 7.67
CA GLU A 205 5.74 4.48 6.98
C GLU A 205 6.33 4.38 5.56
N GLY A 206 6.27 3.25 4.85
CA GLY A 206 6.71 3.20 3.44
C GLY A 206 6.07 4.36 2.69
N ALA A 207 6.85 5.38 2.32
CA ALA A 207 6.33 6.67 1.89
C ALA A 207 5.49 6.45 0.63
N SER A 208 4.18 6.29 0.84
CA SER A 208 3.25 5.99 -0.21
C SER A 208 2.71 7.31 -0.72
N ALA A 209 2.91 7.54 -2.00
CA ALA A 209 2.42 8.71 -2.67
C ALA A 209 1.31 8.28 -3.62
N SER A 210 0.07 8.62 -3.27
CA SER A 210 -1.08 8.40 -4.15
C SER A 210 -1.20 9.51 -5.19
N GLY A 211 -1.52 9.15 -6.41
CA GLY A 211 -1.80 10.07 -7.51
C GLY A 211 -2.56 9.39 -8.64
N GLU A 212 -2.42 9.93 -9.85
CA GLU A 212 -2.98 9.34 -11.06
C GLU A 212 -1.86 8.98 -12.04
N MET A 213 -1.93 7.79 -12.63
CA MET A 213 -1.06 7.44 -13.73
C MET A 213 -1.34 8.35 -14.92
N ILE A 214 -0.34 9.12 -15.34
CA ILE A 214 -0.42 9.99 -16.52
C ILE A 214 0.56 9.52 -17.59
N ALA A 215 0.29 9.90 -18.84
CA ALA A 215 1.24 9.61 -19.92
C ALA A 215 2.57 10.31 -19.65
N ALA A 216 3.68 9.57 -19.79
CA ALA A 216 5.04 10.12 -19.76
C ALA A 216 5.18 11.32 -20.72
N PRO A 217 6.08 12.28 -20.42
CA PRO A 217 6.33 13.40 -21.32
C PRO A 217 6.79 12.84 -22.65
N ARG A 218 6.19 13.32 -23.75
CA ARG A 218 6.60 12.92 -25.09
C ARG A 218 7.83 13.74 -25.49
N GLY A 219 8.77 13.11 -26.19
CA GLY A 219 9.92 13.81 -26.75
C GLY A 219 9.51 14.89 -27.77
N PRO A 220 10.40 15.84 -28.08
CA PRO A 220 10.10 17.00 -28.92
C PRO A 220 9.62 16.61 -30.32
N VAL A 221 10.22 15.58 -30.93
CA VAL A 221 9.84 15.07 -32.25
C VAL A 221 8.39 14.59 -32.27
N ALA A 222 7.99 13.81 -31.26
CA ALA A 222 6.61 13.31 -31.16
C ALA A 222 5.61 14.46 -30.95
N LEU A 223 5.99 15.50 -30.20
CA LEU A 223 5.15 16.69 -30.03
C LEU A 223 4.97 17.44 -31.35
N VAL A 224 6.04 17.62 -32.13
CA VAL A 224 5.97 18.27 -33.46
C VAL A 224 5.07 17.49 -34.41
N LEU A 225 5.25 16.17 -34.49
CA LEU A 225 4.38 15.32 -35.32
C LEU A 225 2.92 15.37 -34.87
N MET A 226 2.65 15.33 -33.57
CA MET A 226 1.29 15.48 -33.04
C MET A 226 0.70 16.86 -33.30
N ALA A 227 1.53 17.91 -33.31
CA ALA A 227 1.10 19.27 -33.62
C ALA A 227 0.71 19.40 -35.10
N ILE A 228 1.58 18.94 -36.01
CA ILE A 228 1.34 18.97 -37.46
C ILE A 228 0.09 18.17 -37.85
N THR A 229 -0.12 17.02 -37.21
CA THR A 229 -1.29 16.16 -37.45
C THR A 229 -2.57 16.63 -36.74
N GLY A 230 -2.52 17.70 -35.93
CA GLY A 230 -3.65 18.16 -35.11
C GLY A 230 -4.01 17.25 -33.92
N LEU A 231 -3.34 16.10 -33.78
CA LEU A 231 -3.56 15.14 -32.70
C LEU A 231 -3.28 15.70 -31.31
N LEU A 232 -2.47 16.76 -31.22
CA LEU A 232 -2.16 17.42 -29.96
C LEU A 232 -3.40 18.01 -29.27
N VAL A 233 -4.42 18.40 -30.05
CA VAL A 233 -5.71 18.90 -29.52
C VAL A 233 -6.70 17.75 -29.32
N ILE A 234 -6.77 16.83 -30.28
CA ILE A 234 -7.75 15.74 -30.29
C ILE A 234 -7.55 14.81 -29.09
N VAL A 235 -6.31 14.40 -28.80
CA VAL A 235 -6.03 13.40 -27.76
C VAL A 235 -6.38 13.89 -26.34
N PRO A 236 -5.99 15.09 -25.90
CA PRO A 236 -6.42 15.63 -24.62
C PRO A 236 -7.93 15.84 -24.53
N LEU A 237 -8.56 16.31 -25.61
CA LEU A 237 -10.02 16.51 -25.65
C LEU A 237 -10.76 15.19 -25.50
N ALA A 238 -10.33 14.14 -26.20
CA ALA A 238 -10.87 12.79 -26.07
C ALA A 238 -10.67 12.23 -24.65
N ARG A 239 -9.51 12.48 -24.02
CA ARG A 239 -9.28 12.10 -22.61
C ARG A 239 -10.17 12.87 -21.65
N MET A 240 -10.37 14.16 -21.87
CA MET A 240 -11.25 14.99 -21.05
C MET A 240 -12.70 14.51 -21.17
N ALA A 241 -13.16 14.24 -22.39
CA ALA A 241 -14.47 13.63 -22.65
C ALA A 241 -14.59 12.26 -21.96
N GLY A 242 -13.57 11.40 -22.05
CA GLY A 242 -13.55 10.11 -21.36
C GLY A 242 -13.63 10.24 -19.82
N ARG A 243 -12.96 11.23 -19.24
CA ARG A 243 -13.07 11.55 -17.81
C ARG A 243 -14.48 12.01 -17.44
N LEU A 244 -15.09 12.89 -18.25
CA LEU A 244 -16.40 13.46 -17.97
C LEU A 244 -17.54 12.44 -18.15
N PHE A 245 -17.54 11.71 -19.26
CA PHE A 245 -18.63 10.81 -19.63
C PHE A 245 -18.49 9.40 -19.03
N LEU A 246 -17.27 8.87 -18.97
CA LEU A 246 -17.03 7.47 -18.54
C LEU A 246 -16.44 7.36 -17.13
N ARG A 247 -16.21 8.49 -16.45
CA ARG A 247 -15.46 8.55 -15.19
C ARG A 247 -14.14 7.78 -15.29
N TYR A 248 -13.49 7.87 -16.45
CA TYR A 248 -12.24 7.15 -16.71
C TYR A 248 -11.13 7.70 -15.82
N ARG A 249 -10.70 6.92 -14.83
CA ARG A 249 -9.65 7.29 -13.87
C ARG A 249 -8.55 6.23 -13.88
N SER A 250 -7.34 6.63 -13.55
CA SER A 250 -6.24 5.69 -13.42
C SER A 250 -5.47 5.96 -12.13
N PRO A 251 -6.07 5.73 -10.94
CA PRO A 251 -5.37 5.90 -9.68
C PRO A 251 -4.08 5.07 -9.67
N ALA A 252 -3.01 5.68 -9.19
CA ALA A 252 -1.71 5.05 -9.03
C ALA A 252 -1.17 5.32 -7.64
N GLU A 253 -0.60 4.27 -7.04
CA GLU A 253 0.09 4.35 -5.76
C GLU A 253 1.58 4.11 -6.01
N LEU A 254 2.40 5.06 -5.57
CA LEU A 254 3.86 4.94 -5.55
C LEU A 254 4.26 4.43 -4.18
N ARG A 255 4.92 3.27 -4.10
CA ARG A 255 5.53 2.75 -2.87
C ARG A 255 7.03 2.74 -3.03
N VAL A 256 7.73 3.41 -2.11
CA VAL A 256 9.18 3.44 -2.07
C VAL A 256 9.68 2.47 -1.01
N SER A 257 10.40 1.44 -1.45
CA SER A 257 11.09 0.47 -0.62
C SER A 257 12.61 0.72 -0.66
N PRO A 258 13.40 0.16 0.29
CA PRO A 258 14.84 0.35 0.31
C PRO A 258 15.59 -0.20 -0.92
N THR A 259 15.00 -1.16 -1.64
CA THR A 259 15.64 -1.86 -2.77
C THR A 259 14.91 -1.67 -4.09
N SER A 260 13.66 -1.21 -4.07
CA SER A 260 12.84 -1.05 -5.26
C SER A 260 11.80 0.05 -5.08
N LEU A 261 11.33 0.55 -6.22
CA LEU A 261 10.21 1.45 -6.31
C LEU A 261 9.06 0.68 -6.98
N THR A 262 7.91 0.58 -6.32
CA THR A 262 6.74 -0.12 -6.86
C THR A 262 5.66 0.89 -7.22
N VAL A 263 5.13 0.80 -8.44
CA VAL A 263 3.99 1.58 -8.91
C VAL A 263 2.81 0.64 -9.14
N ILE A 264 1.76 0.77 -8.36
CA ILE A 264 0.51 0.03 -8.53
C ILE A 264 -0.49 0.96 -9.20
N ALA A 265 -0.85 0.68 -10.46
CA ALA A 265 -1.81 1.47 -11.22
C ALA A 265 -3.09 0.65 -11.48
N LYS A 266 -4.23 1.23 -11.14
CA LYS A 266 -5.56 0.66 -11.43
C LYS A 266 -6.23 1.54 -12.45
N THR A 267 -6.76 0.96 -13.52
CA THR A 267 -7.58 1.66 -14.52
C THR A 267 -9.04 1.42 -14.18
N GLU A 268 -9.75 2.48 -13.85
CA GLU A 268 -11.16 2.46 -13.48
C GLU A 268 -12.02 3.05 -14.59
N LEU A 269 -13.13 2.38 -14.89
CA LEU A 269 -14.16 2.84 -15.80
C LEU A 269 -15.51 2.73 -15.08
N LEU A 270 -16.25 3.84 -14.98
CA LEU A 270 -17.52 3.90 -14.25
C LEU A 270 -17.41 3.40 -12.79
N GLY A 271 -16.26 3.64 -12.14
CA GLY A 271 -15.98 3.22 -10.76
C GLY A 271 -15.66 1.73 -10.60
N ARG A 272 -15.50 0.96 -11.68
CA ARG A 272 -15.06 -0.44 -11.65
C ARG A 272 -13.64 -0.57 -12.19
N THR A 273 -12.82 -1.40 -11.53
CA THR A 273 -11.45 -1.70 -11.99
C THR A 273 -11.51 -2.57 -13.25
N VAL A 274 -11.08 -2.01 -14.38
CA VAL A 274 -10.98 -2.72 -15.67
C VAL A 274 -9.63 -3.41 -15.81
N ARG A 275 -8.58 -2.80 -15.25
CA ARG A 275 -7.21 -3.30 -15.38
C ARG A 275 -6.38 -2.88 -14.19
N GLU A 276 -5.66 -3.81 -13.60
CA GLU A 276 -4.64 -3.54 -12.58
C GLU A 276 -3.26 -3.87 -13.15
N ARG A 277 -2.27 -3.05 -12.80
CA ARG A 277 -0.90 -3.22 -13.26
C ARG A 277 0.06 -2.81 -12.16
N GLU A 278 0.86 -3.75 -11.70
CA GLU A 278 1.96 -3.51 -10.78
C GLU A 278 3.27 -3.46 -11.56
N ILE A 279 4.06 -2.41 -11.34
CA ILE A 279 5.36 -2.22 -11.97
C ILE A 279 6.39 -2.01 -10.88
N VAL A 280 7.28 -2.98 -10.71
CA VAL A 280 8.40 -2.93 -9.78
C VAL A 280 9.64 -2.48 -10.55
N VAL A 281 10.23 -1.37 -10.13
CA VAL A 281 11.48 -0.80 -10.68
C VAL A 281 12.57 -0.95 -9.63
N PRO A 282 13.51 -1.88 -9.80
CA PRO A 282 14.68 -1.99 -8.92
C PRO A 282 15.50 -0.69 -8.91
N LEU A 283 16.06 -0.31 -7.75
CA LEU A 283 16.79 0.95 -7.64
C LEU A 283 18.10 0.96 -8.46
N ASP A 284 18.73 -0.20 -8.66
CA ASP A 284 19.89 -0.37 -9.57
C ASP A 284 19.53 -0.13 -11.04
N GLN A 285 18.24 -0.23 -11.39
CA GLN A 285 17.72 0.04 -12.73
C GLN A 285 17.06 1.42 -12.83
N LEU A 286 17.19 2.27 -11.82
CA LEU A 286 16.56 3.58 -11.81
C LEU A 286 17.53 4.62 -12.38
N SER A 287 17.27 5.11 -13.60
CA SER A 287 18.14 6.12 -14.22
C SER A 287 17.93 7.51 -13.62
N SER A 288 16.67 7.86 -13.35
CA SER A 288 16.32 9.14 -12.72
C SER A 288 14.92 9.08 -12.11
N VAL A 289 14.74 9.80 -11.01
CA VAL A 289 13.43 10.19 -10.50
C VAL A 289 13.42 11.68 -10.26
N ALA A 290 12.43 12.35 -10.83
CA ALA A 290 12.32 13.80 -10.72
C ALA A 290 10.90 14.20 -10.35
N ARG A 291 10.78 15.17 -9.43
CA ARG A 291 9.54 15.90 -9.23
C ARG A 291 9.46 17.00 -10.29
N ASP A 292 8.45 16.94 -11.14
CA ASP A 292 8.14 17.95 -12.13
C ASP A 292 6.88 18.71 -11.72
N VAL A 293 6.98 20.04 -11.65
CA VAL A 293 5.82 20.90 -11.38
C VAL A 293 5.17 21.20 -12.71
N ARG A 294 3.97 20.68 -12.91
CA ARG A 294 3.32 20.72 -14.22
C ARG A 294 2.96 22.15 -14.62
N TYR A 295 3.63 22.66 -15.65
CA TYR A 295 3.44 23.98 -16.26
C TYR A 295 3.47 25.16 -15.27
N PRO A 296 4.64 25.50 -14.70
CA PRO A 296 4.74 26.62 -13.76
C PRO A 296 4.32 27.96 -14.38
N ARG A 297 4.27 28.05 -15.72
CA ARG A 297 3.95 29.25 -16.49
C ARG A 297 2.64 29.18 -17.30
N LEU A 298 1.82 28.12 -17.17
CA LEU A 298 0.61 28.01 -18.00
C LEU A 298 -0.45 29.06 -17.64
N ALA A 299 -0.58 29.40 -16.36
CA ALA A 299 -1.41 30.53 -15.93
C ALA A 299 -0.97 31.84 -16.61
N LEU A 300 0.35 32.10 -16.62
CA LEU A 300 0.94 33.26 -17.30
C LEU A 300 0.66 33.26 -18.80
N TYR A 301 0.83 32.12 -19.49
CA TYR A 301 0.58 32.05 -20.93
C TYR A 301 -0.91 32.16 -21.28
N ALA A 302 -1.79 31.55 -20.47
CA ALA A 302 -3.23 31.68 -20.64
C ALA A 302 -3.70 33.12 -20.43
N GLY A 303 -3.13 33.80 -19.44
CA GLY A 303 -3.36 35.21 -19.19
C GLY A 303 -2.87 36.09 -20.34
N LEU A 304 -1.61 35.91 -20.78
CA LEU A 304 -1.06 36.64 -21.93
C LEU A 304 -1.90 36.44 -23.20
N PHE A 305 -2.40 35.22 -23.43
CA PHE A 305 -3.28 34.92 -24.56
C PHE A 305 -4.63 35.63 -24.42
N ALA A 306 -5.24 35.62 -23.24
CA ALA A 306 -6.49 36.34 -22.98
C ALA A 306 -6.34 37.85 -23.17
N LEU A 307 -5.23 38.41 -22.69
CA LEU A 307 -4.87 39.81 -22.88
C LEU A 307 -4.69 40.15 -24.36
N ALA A 308 -3.95 39.33 -25.10
CA ALA A 308 -3.69 39.55 -26.53
C ALA A 308 -5.00 39.48 -27.35
N LEU A 309 -5.84 38.48 -27.09
CA LEU A 309 -7.12 38.31 -27.78
C LEU A 309 -8.10 39.43 -27.44
N GLY A 310 -8.22 39.79 -26.15
CA GLY A 310 -9.06 40.90 -25.70
C GLY A 310 -8.61 42.25 -26.26
N SER A 311 -7.30 42.48 -26.32
CA SER A 311 -6.73 43.70 -26.93
C SER A 311 -6.99 43.76 -28.43
N TYR A 312 -6.78 42.65 -29.15
CA TYR A 312 -6.98 42.60 -30.60
C TYR A 312 -8.44 42.89 -30.97
N VAL A 313 -9.39 42.16 -30.38
CA VAL A 313 -10.83 42.30 -30.66
C VAL A 313 -11.38 43.63 -30.14
N GLY A 314 -10.96 44.04 -28.93
CA GLY A 314 -11.44 45.27 -28.32
C GLY A 314 -10.96 46.52 -29.05
N VAL A 315 -9.69 46.56 -29.47
CA VAL A 315 -9.15 47.69 -30.25
C VAL A 315 -9.77 47.75 -31.64
N SER A 316 -9.99 46.61 -32.32
CA SER A 316 -10.64 46.63 -33.64
C SER A 316 -12.05 47.23 -33.57
N LEU A 317 -12.86 46.79 -32.58
CA LEU A 317 -14.21 47.32 -32.38
C LEU A 317 -14.22 48.78 -31.96
N PHE A 318 -13.25 49.20 -31.15
CA PHE A 318 -13.10 50.60 -30.74
C PHE A 318 -12.77 51.49 -31.94
N VAL A 319 -11.83 51.08 -32.80
CA VAL A 319 -11.46 51.83 -34.01
C VAL A 319 -12.64 51.90 -34.99
N ASP A 320 -13.36 50.80 -35.17
CA ASP A 320 -14.54 50.77 -36.03
C ASP A 320 -15.67 51.66 -35.47
N GLY A 321 -15.88 51.67 -34.16
CA GLY A 321 -16.81 52.56 -33.48
C GLY A 321 -16.44 54.03 -33.63
N ALA A 322 -15.15 54.37 -33.51
CA ALA A 322 -14.65 55.73 -33.73
C ALA A 322 -14.88 56.20 -35.18
N ARG A 323 -14.63 55.32 -36.15
CA ARG A 323 -14.86 55.60 -37.58
C ARG A 323 -16.34 55.76 -37.90
N ALA A 324 -17.20 54.96 -37.27
CA ALA A 324 -18.65 54.99 -37.47
C ALA A 324 -19.37 56.08 -36.66
N GLY A 325 -18.69 56.76 -35.72
CA GLY A 325 -19.32 57.69 -34.78
C GLY A 325 -20.33 57.01 -33.83
N SER A 326 -20.16 55.72 -33.56
CA SER A 326 -21.08 54.92 -32.74
C SER A 326 -20.56 54.80 -31.29
N PRO A 327 -21.25 55.40 -30.29
CA PRO A 327 -20.85 55.30 -28.90
C PRO A 327 -20.95 53.85 -28.36
N ASP A 328 -21.89 53.05 -28.89
CA ASP A 328 -22.10 51.67 -28.46
C ASP A 328 -20.92 50.77 -28.83
N LEU A 329 -20.37 50.92 -30.04
CA LEU A 329 -19.19 50.18 -30.49
C LEU A 329 -17.93 50.57 -29.71
N LEU A 330 -17.78 51.86 -29.39
CA LEU A 330 -16.70 52.35 -28.53
C LEU A 330 -16.78 51.75 -27.13
N GLY A 331 -17.99 51.76 -26.54
CA GLY A 331 -18.24 51.16 -25.23
C GLY A 331 -17.95 49.66 -25.20
N MET A 332 -18.43 48.91 -26.19
CA MET A 332 -18.15 47.47 -26.30
C MET A 332 -16.66 47.16 -26.49
N GLY A 333 -15.96 47.93 -27.34
CA GLY A 333 -14.52 47.76 -27.54
C GLY A 333 -13.74 47.94 -26.24
N ALA A 334 -14.01 49.04 -25.50
CA ALA A 334 -13.38 49.30 -24.20
C ALA A 334 -13.70 48.22 -23.15
N LEU A 335 -14.95 47.73 -23.12
CA LEU A 335 -15.36 46.66 -22.22
C LEU A 335 -14.63 45.34 -22.51
N ILE A 336 -14.48 44.96 -23.78
CA ILE A 336 -13.77 43.73 -24.17
C ILE A 336 -12.30 43.78 -23.77
N VAL A 337 -11.63 44.94 -23.94
CA VAL A 337 -10.25 45.11 -23.44
C VAL A 337 -10.19 44.96 -21.92
N ALA A 338 -11.10 45.62 -21.19
CA ALA A 338 -11.15 45.54 -19.74
C ALA A 338 -11.39 44.10 -19.24
N VAL A 339 -12.27 43.34 -19.92
CA VAL A 339 -12.50 41.91 -19.63
C VAL A 339 -11.25 41.08 -19.90
N GLY A 340 -10.54 41.32 -21.01
CA GLY A 340 -9.28 40.63 -21.32
C GLY A 340 -8.21 40.84 -20.24
N VAL A 341 -8.04 42.08 -19.78
CA VAL A 341 -7.12 42.43 -18.68
C VAL A 341 -7.56 41.79 -17.36
N ALA A 342 -8.86 41.84 -17.04
CA ALA A 342 -9.39 41.24 -15.83
C ALA A 342 -9.22 39.71 -15.83
N LEU A 343 -9.42 39.06 -16.98
CA LEU A 343 -9.22 37.61 -17.12
C LEU A 343 -7.74 37.23 -16.99
N ASP A 344 -6.83 37.99 -17.60
CA ASP A 344 -5.38 37.81 -17.42
C ASP A 344 -4.97 37.93 -15.96
N PHE A 345 -5.42 39.00 -15.28
CA PHE A 345 -5.17 39.22 -13.87
C PHE A 345 -5.75 38.09 -13.00
N ALA A 346 -6.97 37.66 -13.27
CA ALA A 346 -7.62 36.57 -12.55
C ALA A 346 -6.92 35.22 -12.77
N LEU A 347 -6.54 34.89 -14.00
CA LEU A 347 -5.82 33.65 -14.30
C LEU A 347 -4.41 33.66 -13.68
N THR A 348 -3.75 34.82 -13.62
CA THR A 348 -2.40 34.95 -13.06
C THR A 348 -2.39 34.96 -11.52
N ASN A 349 -3.39 35.60 -10.88
CA ASN A 349 -3.42 35.78 -9.42
C ASN A 349 -4.39 34.84 -8.68
N LEU A 350 -5.55 34.53 -9.29
CA LEU A 350 -6.64 33.76 -8.67
C LEU A 350 -6.69 32.30 -9.10
N MET A 351 -5.82 31.84 -10.02
CA MET A 351 -5.59 30.40 -10.21
C MET A 351 -4.33 29.91 -9.48
N PRO A 352 -4.35 29.77 -8.13
CA PRO A 352 -3.44 28.88 -7.42
C PRO A 352 -3.92 27.41 -7.52
N VAL A 353 -4.81 27.08 -8.46
CA VAL A 353 -5.54 25.79 -8.55
C VAL A 353 -4.63 24.57 -8.78
N GLY A 354 -3.33 24.78 -9.07
CA GLY A 354 -2.30 23.73 -9.10
C GLY A 354 -1.22 23.82 -8.01
N ARG A 355 -1.25 24.83 -7.12
CA ARG A 355 -0.29 24.93 -6.01
C ARG A 355 -0.58 23.82 -5.02
N GLY A 356 0.21 22.77 -5.08
CA GLY A 356 0.10 21.64 -4.16
C GLY A 356 -0.10 20.30 -4.85
N ARG A 357 -0.04 20.21 -6.18
CA ARG A 357 0.08 18.92 -6.86
C ARG A 357 1.24 18.91 -7.82
N CYS A 358 2.07 17.88 -7.70
CA CYS A 358 3.22 17.65 -8.56
C CYS A 358 3.04 16.39 -9.39
N ARG A 359 3.95 16.24 -10.34
CA ARG A 359 4.16 15.01 -11.07
C ARG A 359 5.47 14.39 -10.59
N VAL A 360 5.46 13.09 -10.34
CA VAL A 360 6.67 12.30 -10.15
C VAL A 360 6.95 11.57 -11.47
N LEU A 361 8.11 11.84 -12.07
CA LEU A 361 8.60 11.18 -13.27
C LEU A 361 9.65 10.16 -12.88
N ILE A 362 9.47 8.93 -13.33
CA ILE A 362 10.29 7.78 -12.99
C ILE A 362 10.81 7.21 -14.30
N THR A 363 12.12 7.27 -14.50
CA THR A 363 12.75 6.82 -15.73
C THR A 363 13.61 5.60 -15.40
N PRO A 364 13.15 4.37 -15.70
CA PRO A 364 14.01 3.20 -15.57
C PRO A 364 15.10 3.22 -16.66
N SER A 365 16.23 2.57 -16.40
CA SER A 365 17.32 2.37 -17.37
C SER A 365 16.87 1.47 -18.53
N LYS A 366 15.94 0.55 -18.26
CA LYS A 366 15.28 -0.32 -19.24
C LYS A 366 13.77 -0.15 -19.17
N GLY A 367 13.16 0.21 -20.30
CA GLY A 367 11.71 0.33 -20.43
C GLY A 367 11.20 1.76 -20.62
N GLY A 368 9.88 1.92 -20.63
CA GLY A 368 9.23 3.22 -20.80
C GLY A 368 9.21 4.02 -19.49
N ALA A 369 9.35 5.33 -19.59
CA ALA A 369 9.18 6.23 -18.44
C ALA A 369 7.76 6.12 -17.87
N LEU A 370 7.66 6.19 -16.55
CA LEU A 370 6.41 6.20 -15.80
C LEU A 370 6.21 7.59 -15.20
N ALA A 371 4.97 8.04 -15.16
CA ALA A 371 4.64 9.33 -14.58
C ALA A 371 3.37 9.25 -13.74
N ILE A 372 3.49 9.69 -12.50
CA ILE A 372 2.36 9.78 -11.57
C ILE A 372 2.09 11.26 -11.38
N GLY A 373 0.96 11.73 -11.88
CA GLY A 373 0.47 13.08 -11.68
C GLY A 373 -0.35 13.19 -10.40
N ASP A 374 -0.73 14.40 -10.05
CA ASP A 374 -1.70 14.65 -8.98
C ASP A 374 -1.21 14.29 -7.57
N VAL A 375 0.11 14.18 -7.39
CA VAL A 375 0.74 13.77 -6.13
C VAL A 375 0.93 14.97 -5.20
N ASP A 376 0.73 14.81 -3.90
CA ASP A 376 1.10 15.83 -2.90
C ASP A 376 2.62 16.04 -2.90
N PRO A 377 3.14 17.28 -3.11
CA PRO A 377 4.55 17.60 -3.08
C PRO A 377 5.26 17.16 -1.81
N LYS A 378 4.62 17.26 -0.64
CA LYS A 378 5.25 16.85 0.63
C LYS A 378 5.46 15.35 0.69
N LEU A 379 4.46 14.57 0.26
CA LEU A 379 4.55 13.11 0.19
C LEU A 379 5.53 12.67 -0.90
N ALA A 380 5.52 13.35 -2.05
CA ALA A 380 6.49 13.11 -3.12
C ALA A 380 7.91 13.39 -2.64
N ASP A 381 8.17 14.54 -2.02
CA ASP A 381 9.51 14.90 -1.54
C ASP A 381 9.97 13.95 -0.42
N ALA A 382 9.08 13.54 0.50
CA ALA A 382 9.40 12.54 1.51
C ALA A 382 9.73 11.17 0.90
N ALA A 383 8.99 10.75 -0.14
CA ALA A 383 9.26 9.51 -0.86
C ALA A 383 10.59 9.58 -1.64
N LEU A 384 10.90 10.71 -2.28
CA LEU A 384 12.14 10.91 -3.03
C LEU A 384 13.37 11.04 -2.13
N GLN A 385 13.24 11.65 -0.95
CA GLN A 385 14.33 11.75 0.03
C GLN A 385 14.83 10.38 0.49
N ARG A 386 13.95 9.37 0.52
CA ARG A 386 14.33 7.99 0.86
C ARG A 386 15.10 7.27 -0.24
N LEU A 387 15.02 7.74 -1.48
CA LEU A 387 15.78 7.20 -2.60
C LEU A 387 17.23 7.72 -2.64
N VAL A 388 17.52 8.81 -1.93
CA VAL A 388 18.88 9.34 -1.85
C VAL A 388 19.67 8.44 -0.90
N PRO A 389 20.68 7.70 -1.38
CA PRO A 389 21.52 6.92 -0.48
C PRO A 389 22.15 7.86 0.55
N SER A 390 21.96 7.55 1.83
CA SER A 390 22.71 8.20 2.91
C SER A 390 24.18 7.85 2.66
N SER A 391 24.92 8.82 2.13
CA SER A 391 26.34 8.68 1.79
C SER A 391 27.20 8.84 3.03
#